data_AF-A0AAE6G3Y2-F1
#
_entry.id   AF-A0AAE6G3Y2-F1
#
_cell.length_a   1.000
_cell.length_b   1.000
_cell.length_c   1.000
_cell.angle_alpha   90.00
_cell.angle_beta   90.00
_cell.angle_gamma   90.00
#
_symmetry.space_group_name_H-M   'P 1'
#
loop_
_entity.id
_entity.type
_entity.pdbx_description
1 polymer ?
#
loop_
_entity_poly.entity_id
_entity_poly.type
_entity_poly.pdbx_seq_one_letter_code
_entity_poly.pdbx_strand_id
1 'polypeptide(L)'
;MRTLLIASVLLVATACSRASATRPDSAVEQLGVQAPLPNEWSSPLHREHPLTGRIWDVKAARFVDADTLRRSLAQARFVVLGERHDQPDHHQLQAWLVQALTEGGRKPALAFEMLDVGQQAAVDASLAQAPRDAEALALAVNWAGSGWPDWALYRPVFAAGLEAGLPIVAANLPRSQVRELVMRGPEALAPELRQRLSLDTPLPEPVEQAMRQEQDEAHCGHLPKEMLGPMVQAQRARDARLADRLSNADTGQGGVLITGNGHARTDRGVPAQLAARAPGKDVRSVGLLEVDPKLPEPADYAASFGAQSLPFDYVWFTPAMPMEDPCAALLKRPKK
;
A
#
# COMPACT_ATOMS: atom_id res chain seq x y z
N MET A 1 -75.07 -39.79 -37.30
CA MET A 1 -75.18 -39.13 -35.98
C MET A 1 -74.02 -39.61 -35.12
N ARG A 2 -73.28 -38.65 -34.52
CA ARG A 2 -72.41 -38.75 -33.32
C ARG A 2 -71.11 -39.58 -33.44
N THR A 3 -69.96 -38.92 -33.65
CA THR A 3 -68.99 -38.35 -32.67
C THR A 3 -67.83 -39.32 -32.45
N LEU A 4 -66.68 -39.07 -33.11
CA LEU A 4 -65.39 -39.70 -32.80
C LEU A 4 -64.69 -38.89 -31.69
N LEU A 5 -64.30 -39.54 -30.59
CA LEU A 5 -63.31 -39.03 -29.64
C LEU A 5 -61.95 -39.66 -29.98
N ILE A 6 -60.95 -38.82 -30.19
CA ILE A 6 -59.55 -39.17 -30.40
C ILE A 6 -58.88 -39.20 -29.02
N ALA A 7 -58.35 -40.37 -28.62
CA ALA A 7 -57.50 -40.53 -27.46
C ALA A 7 -56.03 -40.44 -27.88
N SER A 8 -55.34 -39.41 -27.41
CA SER A 8 -53.90 -39.19 -27.64
C SER A 8 -53.07 -40.11 -26.73
N VAL A 9 -52.24 -40.94 -27.34
CA VAL A 9 -51.24 -41.79 -26.70
C VAL A 9 -49.96 -40.97 -26.50
N LEU A 10 -49.55 -40.75 -25.26
CA LEU A 10 -48.24 -40.19 -24.91
C LEU A 10 -47.24 -41.35 -24.76
N LEU A 11 -46.31 -41.48 -25.70
CA LEU A 11 -45.19 -42.42 -25.64
C LEU A 11 -44.00 -41.71 -24.98
N VAL A 12 -43.57 -42.20 -23.82
CA VAL A 12 -42.34 -41.74 -23.13
C VAL A 12 -41.15 -42.46 -23.78
N ALA A 13 -40.34 -41.72 -24.53
CA ALA A 13 -39.08 -42.22 -25.08
C ALA A 13 -37.92 -41.93 -24.11
N THR A 14 -37.33 -42.99 -23.58
CA THR A 14 -36.09 -42.99 -22.80
C THR A 14 -34.89 -42.75 -23.70
N ALA A 15 -34.27 -41.57 -23.60
CA ALA A 15 -33.01 -41.26 -24.27
C ALA A 15 -31.82 -41.60 -23.35
N CYS A 16 -30.94 -42.49 -23.83
CA CYS A 16 -29.63 -42.77 -23.27
C CYS A 16 -28.70 -41.57 -23.49
N SER A 17 -28.33 -40.86 -22.42
CA SER A 17 -27.26 -39.86 -22.46
C SER A 17 -25.92 -40.53 -22.12
N ARG A 18 -25.06 -40.68 -23.14
CA ARG A 18 -23.63 -40.98 -22.93
C ARG A 18 -22.95 -39.77 -22.31
N ALA A 19 -22.59 -39.87 -21.04
CA ALA A 19 -21.73 -38.89 -20.39
C ALA A 19 -20.31 -38.98 -20.99
N SER A 20 -19.94 -37.97 -21.77
CA SER A 20 -18.56 -37.76 -22.20
C SER A 20 -17.82 -37.07 -21.06
N ALA A 21 -17.03 -37.82 -20.30
CA ALA A 21 -16.18 -37.27 -19.25
C ALA A 21 -14.97 -36.56 -19.90
N THR A 22 -15.14 -35.28 -20.23
CA THR A 22 -14.01 -34.39 -20.49
C THR A 22 -13.36 -34.02 -19.16
N ARG A 23 -12.21 -34.62 -18.86
CA ARG A 23 -11.28 -34.08 -17.86
C ARG A 23 -10.78 -32.72 -18.37
N PRO A 24 -10.83 -31.63 -17.59
CA PRO A 24 -9.88 -30.56 -17.79
C PRO A 24 -8.56 -31.00 -17.17
N ASP A 25 -7.60 -31.28 -18.04
CA ASP A 25 -6.19 -31.37 -17.68
C ASP A 25 -5.65 -29.94 -17.50
N SER A 26 -4.83 -29.77 -16.46
CA SER A 26 -3.72 -28.82 -16.33
C SER A 26 -3.90 -27.35 -16.77
N ALA A 27 -4.00 -26.46 -15.78
CA ALA A 27 -3.25 -25.20 -15.75
C ALA A 27 -3.20 -24.64 -14.32
N VAL A 28 -2.65 -25.42 -13.37
CA VAL A 28 -1.93 -24.77 -12.27
C VAL A 28 -0.55 -24.50 -12.86
N GLU A 29 -0.40 -23.31 -13.43
CA GLU A 29 0.88 -22.79 -13.84
C GLU A 29 1.83 -22.95 -12.66
N GLN A 30 2.91 -23.73 -12.86
CA GLN A 30 3.94 -23.91 -11.85
C GLN A 30 4.49 -22.51 -11.56
N LEU A 31 4.14 -21.97 -10.40
CA LEU A 31 4.82 -20.83 -9.83
C LEU A 31 6.32 -21.13 -9.92
N GLY A 32 7.08 -20.25 -10.57
CA GLY A 32 8.52 -20.40 -10.73
C GLY A 32 9.24 -20.56 -9.40
N VAL A 33 10.55 -20.83 -9.45
CA VAL A 33 11.39 -20.90 -8.26
C VAL A 33 11.23 -19.61 -7.45
N GLN A 34 10.62 -19.73 -6.27
CA GLN A 34 10.23 -18.62 -5.41
C GLN A 34 11.46 -17.93 -4.82
N ALA A 35 11.43 -16.60 -4.74
CA ALA A 35 12.46 -15.88 -3.99
C ALA A 35 12.41 -16.32 -2.50
N PRO A 36 13.53 -16.74 -1.89
CA PRO A 36 13.53 -17.08 -0.48
C PRO A 36 13.14 -15.85 0.34
N LEU A 37 12.37 -16.06 1.41
CA LEU A 37 12.12 -15.01 2.38
C LEU A 37 13.44 -14.45 2.91
N PRO A 38 13.53 -13.13 3.19
CA PRO A 38 14.61 -12.59 4.00
C PRO A 38 14.72 -13.41 5.29
N ASN A 39 15.86 -14.06 5.49
CA ASN A 39 16.07 -15.01 6.59
C ASN A 39 16.86 -14.40 7.75
N GLU A 40 17.35 -13.17 7.61
CA GLU A 40 18.10 -12.45 8.62
C GLU A 40 17.50 -11.05 8.83
N TRP A 41 17.28 -10.70 10.09
CA TRP A 41 16.82 -9.38 10.48
C TRP A 41 17.99 -8.42 10.65
N SER A 42 17.90 -7.27 9.99
CA SER A 42 18.84 -6.15 10.14
C SER A 42 18.58 -5.38 11.44
N SER A 43 17.31 -5.21 11.83
CA SER A 43 16.95 -4.45 13.01
C SER A 43 17.39 -5.14 14.31
N PRO A 44 17.99 -4.42 15.28
CA PRO A 44 18.68 -5.06 16.40
C PRO A 44 17.77 -5.36 17.60
N LEU A 45 16.63 -4.69 17.76
CA LEU A 45 15.83 -4.78 18.99
C LEU A 45 14.69 -5.80 18.86
N HIS A 46 14.41 -6.49 19.97
CA HIS A 46 13.21 -7.33 20.13
C HIS A 46 13.07 -8.48 19.12
N ARG A 47 14.18 -9.01 18.60
CA ARG A 47 14.19 -10.15 17.66
C ARG A 47 13.47 -11.39 18.20
N GLU A 48 13.56 -11.63 19.50
CA GLU A 48 12.91 -12.77 20.18
C GLU A 48 11.45 -12.51 20.58
N HIS A 49 10.86 -11.37 20.18
CA HIS A 49 9.46 -11.09 20.49
C HIS A 49 8.53 -12.15 19.87
N PRO A 50 7.49 -12.63 20.56
CA PRO A 50 6.60 -13.69 20.05
C PRO A 50 5.87 -13.38 18.75
N LEU A 51 5.78 -12.10 18.37
CA LEU A 51 5.21 -11.65 17.10
C LEU A 51 6.24 -11.52 15.97
N THR A 52 7.53 -11.43 16.26
CA THR A 52 8.56 -11.19 15.24
C THR A 52 8.46 -12.21 14.09
N GLY A 53 8.39 -11.70 12.87
CA GLY A 53 8.28 -12.50 11.64
C GLY A 53 6.90 -13.07 11.36
N ARG A 54 5.92 -12.90 12.26
CA ARG A 54 4.56 -13.45 12.09
C ARG A 54 3.69 -12.49 11.30
N ILE A 55 2.78 -13.08 10.53
CA ILE A 55 1.81 -12.35 9.70
C ILE A 55 0.41 -12.57 10.27
N TRP A 56 -0.29 -11.48 10.54
CA TRP A 56 -1.65 -11.46 11.05
C TRP A 56 -2.63 -11.09 9.93
N ASP A 57 -3.59 -11.96 9.64
CA ASP A 57 -4.78 -11.64 8.84
C ASP A 57 -5.78 -10.94 9.75
N VAL A 58 -5.96 -9.64 9.54
CA VAL A 58 -6.77 -8.79 10.43
C VAL A 58 -8.23 -9.20 10.39
N LYS A 59 -8.76 -9.52 9.20
CA LYS A 59 -10.17 -9.87 9.02
C LYS A 59 -10.48 -11.26 9.59
N ALA A 60 -9.60 -12.22 9.36
CA ALA A 60 -9.77 -13.57 9.87
C ALA A 60 -9.35 -13.74 11.34
N ALA A 61 -8.73 -12.71 11.93
CA ALA A 61 -8.21 -12.70 13.29
C ALA A 61 -7.35 -13.94 13.59
N ARG A 62 -6.41 -14.25 12.69
CA ARG A 62 -5.51 -15.40 12.81
C ARG A 62 -4.15 -15.13 12.17
N PHE A 63 -3.15 -15.86 12.63
CA PHE A 63 -1.87 -15.88 11.96
C PHE A 63 -1.92 -16.71 10.67
N VAL A 64 -1.19 -16.25 9.66
CA VAL A 64 -1.03 -16.91 8.36
C VAL A 64 0.44 -16.99 7.99
N ASP A 65 0.78 -17.86 7.05
CA ASP A 65 2.13 -17.93 6.47
C ASP A 65 2.30 -16.94 5.31
N ALA A 66 3.56 -16.74 4.90
CA ALA A 66 3.91 -15.83 3.82
C ALA A 66 3.28 -16.22 2.46
N ASP A 67 3.09 -17.52 2.22
CA ASP A 67 2.45 -18.01 1.00
C ASP A 67 0.96 -17.70 0.94
N THR A 68 0.28 -17.71 2.08
CA THR A 68 -1.11 -17.29 2.19
C THR A 68 -1.23 -15.79 1.93
N LEU A 69 -0.36 -14.96 2.54
CA LEU A 69 -0.29 -13.53 2.25
C LEU A 69 -0.06 -13.29 0.75
N ARG A 70 1.00 -13.89 0.17
CA ARG A 70 1.35 -13.74 -1.24
C ARG A 70 0.19 -14.07 -2.17
N ARG A 71 -0.47 -15.22 -1.98
CA ARG A 71 -1.64 -15.62 -2.79
C ARG A 71 -2.78 -14.62 -2.67
N SER A 72 -3.01 -14.07 -1.48
CA SER A 72 -4.02 -13.02 -1.28
C SER A 72 -3.66 -11.73 -2.03
N LEU A 73 -2.40 -11.30 -2.01
CA LEU A 73 -1.96 -10.09 -2.70
C LEU A 73 -1.97 -10.26 -4.22
N ALA A 74 -1.64 -11.45 -4.73
CA ALA A 74 -1.66 -11.75 -6.16
C ALA A 74 -3.05 -11.61 -6.79
N GLN A 75 -4.11 -11.82 -6.01
CA GLN A 75 -5.51 -11.63 -6.43
C GLN A 75 -5.93 -10.15 -6.43
N ALA A 76 -5.22 -9.28 -5.70
CA ALA A 76 -5.58 -7.88 -5.58
C ALA A 76 -5.27 -7.11 -6.86
N ARG A 77 -6.14 -6.16 -7.23
CA ARG A 77 -5.81 -5.22 -8.29
C ARG A 77 -4.77 -4.22 -7.84
N PHE A 78 -4.95 -3.67 -6.65
CA PHE A 78 -4.01 -2.73 -6.05
C PHE A 78 -3.48 -3.28 -4.72
N VAL A 79 -2.18 -3.14 -4.50
CA VAL A 79 -1.51 -3.50 -3.25
C VAL A 79 -0.88 -2.23 -2.67
N VAL A 80 -1.10 -1.98 -1.39
CA VAL A 80 -0.45 -0.89 -0.66
C VAL A 80 0.41 -1.50 0.43
N LEU A 81 1.72 -1.25 0.35
CA LEU A 81 2.71 -1.75 1.29
C LEU A 81 3.16 -0.61 2.20
N GLY A 82 2.73 -0.68 3.46
CA GLY A 82 3.07 0.25 4.52
C GLY A 82 4.47 0.02 5.08
N GLU A 83 5.10 1.08 5.58
CA GLU A 83 6.39 1.02 6.26
C GLU A 83 6.56 2.05 7.38
N ARG A 84 7.61 1.85 8.15
CA ARG A 84 8.37 2.90 8.83
C ARG A 84 9.61 3.20 7.97
N HIS A 85 9.79 4.45 7.56
CA HIS A 85 10.69 4.81 6.44
C HIS A 85 12.18 4.51 6.66
N ASP A 86 12.63 4.48 7.91
CA ASP A 86 14.03 4.23 8.31
C ASP A 86 14.26 2.78 8.78
N GLN A 87 13.30 1.89 8.56
CA GLN A 87 13.34 0.51 9.02
C GLN A 87 13.81 -0.42 7.86
N PRO A 88 15.03 -0.98 7.92
CA PRO A 88 15.62 -1.76 6.81
C PRO A 88 14.85 -3.04 6.47
N ASP A 89 14.36 -3.77 7.47
CA ASP A 89 13.63 -5.03 7.28
C ASP A 89 12.30 -4.80 6.56
N HIS A 90 11.65 -3.64 6.75
CA HIS A 90 10.45 -3.29 5.99
C HIS A 90 10.73 -3.23 4.49
N HIS A 91 11.82 -2.59 4.08
CA HIS A 91 12.19 -2.47 2.66
C HIS A 91 12.61 -3.81 2.05
N GLN A 92 13.28 -4.68 2.82
CA GLN A 92 13.58 -6.04 2.35
C GLN A 92 12.31 -6.87 2.14
N LEU A 93 11.35 -6.79 3.06
CA LEU A 93 10.06 -7.45 2.91
C LEU A 93 9.24 -6.89 1.74
N GLN A 94 9.26 -5.57 1.52
CA GLN A 94 8.63 -4.95 0.35
C GLN A 94 9.26 -5.43 -0.96
N ALA A 95 10.59 -5.49 -1.04
CA ALA A 95 11.28 -6.00 -2.21
C ALA A 95 10.88 -7.45 -2.51
N TRP A 96 10.82 -8.30 -1.47
CA TRP A 96 10.35 -9.68 -1.59
C TRP A 96 8.90 -9.76 -2.06
N LEU A 97 8.00 -8.94 -1.50
CA LEU A 97 6.59 -8.89 -1.91
C LEU A 97 6.42 -8.41 -3.35
N VAL A 98 7.21 -7.42 -3.79
CA VAL A 98 7.23 -6.96 -5.18
C VAL A 98 7.67 -8.08 -6.11
N GLN A 99 8.78 -8.78 -5.80
CA GLN A 99 9.23 -9.93 -6.59
C GLN A 99 8.13 -11.00 -6.68
N ALA A 100 7.56 -11.39 -5.55
CA ALA A 100 6.52 -12.40 -5.45
C ALA A 100 5.26 -12.07 -6.26
N LEU A 101 4.90 -10.79 -6.38
CA LEU A 101 3.77 -10.32 -7.19
C LEU A 101 4.03 -10.39 -8.70
N THR A 102 5.29 -10.53 -9.11
CA THR A 102 5.73 -10.53 -10.51
C THR A 102 6.16 -11.90 -11.03
N GLU A 103 6.30 -12.92 -10.16
CA GLU A 103 6.71 -14.29 -10.51
C GLU A 103 5.84 -14.93 -11.61
N GLY A 104 4.56 -14.55 -11.72
CA GLY A 104 3.63 -15.00 -12.77
C GLY A 104 3.62 -14.12 -14.03
N GLY A 105 4.65 -13.29 -14.25
CA GLY A 105 4.74 -12.38 -15.41
C GLY A 105 3.85 -11.13 -15.34
N ARG A 106 3.09 -10.96 -14.25
CA ARG A 106 2.29 -9.76 -13.99
C ARG A 106 3.23 -8.55 -13.86
N LYS A 107 2.85 -7.44 -14.49
CA LYS A 107 3.62 -6.18 -14.48
C LYS A 107 2.80 -5.01 -13.90
N PRO A 108 2.47 -5.04 -12.61
CA PRO A 108 1.80 -3.90 -11.99
C PRO A 108 2.70 -2.66 -12.03
N ALA A 109 2.11 -1.48 -12.09
CA ALA A 109 2.88 -0.25 -11.85
C ALA A 109 3.42 -0.25 -10.41
N LEU A 110 4.66 0.18 -10.21
CA LEU A 110 5.27 0.33 -8.89
C LEU A 110 5.40 1.82 -8.54
N ALA A 111 4.52 2.27 -7.67
CA ALA A 111 4.44 3.64 -7.21
C ALA A 111 5.18 3.87 -5.90
N PHE A 112 5.78 5.05 -5.76
CA PHE A 112 6.54 5.43 -4.58
C PHE A 112 6.03 6.74 -4.01
N GLU A 113 5.73 6.76 -2.71
CA GLU A 113 5.52 7.99 -1.95
C GLU A 113 6.76 8.91 -1.99
N MET A 114 7.94 8.30 -2.08
CA MET A 114 9.22 9.00 -2.03
C MET A 114 9.47 9.87 -3.26
N LEU A 115 8.77 9.59 -4.35
CA LEU A 115 8.89 10.31 -5.61
C LEU A 115 7.65 11.19 -5.80
N ASP A 116 7.85 12.49 -5.96
CA ASP A 116 6.79 13.42 -6.31
C ASP A 116 6.59 13.51 -7.83
N VAL A 117 5.38 13.87 -8.23
CA VAL A 117 4.98 13.90 -9.65
C VAL A 117 5.83 14.80 -10.55
N GLY A 118 6.57 15.77 -10.00
CA GLY A 118 7.52 16.59 -10.75
C GLY A 118 8.75 15.80 -11.20
N GLN A 119 9.05 14.68 -10.55
CA GLN A 119 10.19 13.81 -10.85
C GLN A 119 9.89 12.78 -11.95
N GLN A 120 8.64 12.62 -12.42
CA GLN A 120 8.29 11.57 -13.39
C GLN A 120 9.10 11.68 -14.69
N ALA A 121 9.33 12.89 -15.21
CA ALA A 121 10.12 13.05 -16.43
C ALA A 121 11.58 12.59 -16.27
N ALA A 122 12.17 12.78 -15.07
CA ALA A 122 13.51 12.30 -14.75
C ALA A 122 13.54 10.77 -14.60
N VAL A 123 12.50 10.19 -13.99
CA VAL A 123 12.30 8.74 -13.92
C VAL A 123 12.26 8.16 -15.34
N ASP A 124 11.37 8.68 -16.20
CA ASP A 124 11.18 8.17 -17.56
C ASP A 124 12.46 8.29 -18.40
N ALA A 125 13.17 9.42 -18.31
CA ALA A 125 14.42 9.65 -19.03
C ALA A 125 15.55 8.72 -18.56
N SER A 126 15.63 8.44 -17.26
CA SER A 126 16.62 7.51 -16.69
C SER A 126 16.34 6.08 -17.16
N LEU A 127 15.08 5.63 -17.10
CA LEU A 127 14.69 4.28 -17.51
C LEU A 127 14.79 4.05 -19.01
N ALA A 128 14.62 5.09 -19.83
CA ALA A 128 14.85 5.00 -21.27
C ALA A 128 16.33 4.75 -21.62
N GLN A 129 17.27 5.26 -20.80
CA GLN A 129 18.71 5.11 -21.01
C GLN A 129 19.27 3.86 -20.33
N ALA A 130 18.83 3.58 -19.10
CA ALA A 130 19.34 2.51 -18.24
C ALA A 130 18.18 1.81 -17.50
N PRO A 131 17.38 0.97 -18.20
CA PRO A 131 16.09 0.44 -17.71
C PRO A 131 16.18 -0.46 -16.46
N ARG A 132 17.38 -0.91 -16.09
CA ARG A 132 17.62 -1.79 -14.94
C ARG A 132 18.62 -1.21 -13.94
N ASP A 133 18.97 0.05 -14.07
CA ASP A 133 19.98 0.70 -13.23
C ASP A 133 19.32 1.53 -12.13
N ALA A 134 19.25 0.93 -10.93
CA ALA A 134 18.70 1.58 -9.76
C ALA A 134 19.55 2.80 -9.32
N GLU A 135 20.86 2.77 -9.53
CA GLU A 135 21.76 3.88 -9.14
C GLU A 135 21.58 5.07 -10.08
N ALA A 136 21.46 4.82 -11.38
CA ALA A 136 21.15 5.86 -12.36
C ALA A 136 19.78 6.49 -12.07
N LEU A 137 18.79 5.70 -11.65
CA LEU A 137 17.49 6.21 -11.24
C LEU A 137 17.60 7.10 -9.99
N ALA A 138 18.31 6.65 -8.95
CA ALA A 138 18.52 7.42 -7.72
C ALA A 138 19.21 8.77 -7.98
N LEU A 139 20.22 8.78 -8.87
CA LEU A 139 20.89 9.99 -9.30
C LEU A 139 19.92 10.92 -10.05
N ALA A 140 19.16 10.39 -11.01
CA ALA A 140 18.25 11.18 -11.84
C ALA A 140 17.16 11.88 -11.02
N VAL A 141 16.68 11.25 -9.94
CA VAL A 141 15.67 11.83 -9.05
C VAL A 141 16.27 12.65 -7.91
N ASN A 142 17.60 12.82 -7.87
CA ASN A 142 18.33 13.49 -6.78
C ASN A 142 18.00 12.91 -5.39
N TRP A 143 18.07 11.59 -5.25
CA TRP A 143 17.72 10.91 -4.00
C TRP A 143 18.50 11.44 -2.79
N ALA A 144 19.81 11.67 -2.93
CA ALA A 144 20.67 12.18 -1.85
C ALA A 144 20.22 13.57 -1.34
N GLY A 145 19.68 14.42 -2.22
CA GLY A 145 19.11 15.72 -1.85
C GLY A 145 17.64 15.68 -1.46
N SER A 146 17.01 14.50 -1.48
CA SER A 146 15.58 14.36 -1.22
C SER A 146 15.24 14.47 0.26
N GLY A 147 16.14 14.13 1.19
CA GLY A 147 15.80 14.06 2.63
C GLY A 147 14.91 12.88 3.02
N TRP A 148 14.69 11.92 2.11
CA TRP A 148 14.32 10.56 2.50
C TRP A 148 15.53 9.84 3.11
N PRO A 149 15.32 8.71 3.81
CA PRO A 149 16.42 7.91 4.34
C PRO A 149 17.39 7.45 3.26
N ASP A 150 18.55 6.96 3.73
CA ASP A 150 19.66 6.58 2.86
C ASP A 150 19.21 5.66 1.71
N TRP A 151 19.73 5.90 0.52
CA TRP A 151 19.38 5.15 -0.68
C TRP A 151 19.55 3.64 -0.51
N ALA A 152 20.53 3.19 0.27
CA ALA A 152 20.77 1.78 0.52
C ALA A 152 19.55 1.05 1.11
N LEU A 153 18.68 1.76 1.85
CA LEU A 153 17.44 1.19 2.39
C LEU A 153 16.41 0.91 1.28
N TYR A 154 16.25 1.82 0.32
CA TYR A 154 15.22 1.71 -0.73
C TYR A 154 15.70 1.00 -1.99
N ARG A 155 17.02 0.95 -2.22
CA ARG A 155 17.63 0.30 -3.37
C ARG A 155 17.08 -1.11 -3.64
N PRO A 156 16.88 -2.00 -2.66
CA PRO A 156 16.30 -3.32 -2.90
C PRO A 156 14.90 -3.28 -3.53
N VAL A 157 14.04 -2.35 -3.09
CA VAL A 157 12.66 -2.22 -3.58
C VAL A 157 12.64 -1.71 -5.02
N PHE A 158 13.47 -0.71 -5.33
CA PHE A 158 13.63 -0.24 -6.71
C PHE A 158 14.22 -1.34 -7.59
N ALA A 159 15.28 -2.02 -7.15
CA ALA A 159 15.89 -3.10 -7.91
C ALA A 159 14.88 -4.21 -8.25
N ALA A 160 14.07 -4.65 -7.27
CA ALA A 160 13.02 -5.64 -7.50
C ALA A 160 12.05 -5.23 -8.62
N GLY A 161 11.60 -3.97 -8.61
CA GLY A 161 10.72 -3.44 -9.66
C GLY A 161 11.40 -3.34 -11.03
N LEU A 162 12.64 -2.86 -11.07
CA LEU A 162 13.40 -2.68 -12.31
C LEU A 162 13.81 -4.00 -12.96
N GLU A 163 14.20 -5.00 -12.17
CA GLU A 163 14.51 -6.35 -12.63
C GLU A 163 13.30 -7.02 -13.30
N ALA A 164 12.11 -6.85 -12.71
CA ALA A 164 10.84 -7.30 -13.28
C ALA A 164 10.32 -6.41 -14.45
N GLY A 165 10.98 -5.27 -14.71
CA GLY A 165 10.60 -4.33 -15.75
C GLY A 165 9.26 -3.65 -15.49
N LEU A 166 9.01 -3.29 -14.23
CA LEU A 166 7.79 -2.60 -13.81
C LEU A 166 7.82 -1.11 -14.19
N PRO A 167 6.68 -0.51 -14.56
CA PRO A 167 6.56 0.94 -14.67
C PRO A 167 6.80 1.59 -13.29
N ILE A 168 7.77 2.49 -13.18
CA ILE A 168 8.04 3.24 -11.94
C ILE A 168 7.21 4.53 -11.95
N VAL A 169 6.44 4.76 -10.89
CA VAL A 169 5.50 5.88 -10.79
C VAL A 169 5.88 6.81 -9.66
N ALA A 170 6.14 8.06 -10.01
CA ALA A 170 6.23 9.15 -9.06
C ALA A 170 4.81 9.57 -8.64
N ALA A 171 4.50 9.36 -7.36
CA ALA A 171 3.12 9.30 -6.89
C ALA A 171 2.72 10.46 -5.98
N ASN A 172 3.65 11.11 -5.30
CA ASN A 172 3.33 12.07 -4.25
C ASN A 172 3.16 13.51 -4.77
N LEU A 173 2.60 14.38 -3.93
CA LEU A 173 2.58 15.82 -4.20
C LEU A 173 3.99 16.42 -4.05
N PRO A 174 4.36 17.39 -4.90
CA PRO A 174 5.59 18.15 -4.70
C PRO A 174 5.57 18.83 -3.33
N ARG A 175 6.72 18.88 -2.65
CA ARG A 175 6.84 19.50 -1.32
C ARG A 175 6.38 20.94 -1.27
N SER A 176 6.59 21.69 -2.36
CA SER A 176 6.09 23.05 -2.51
C SER A 176 4.57 23.10 -2.44
N GLN A 177 3.85 22.20 -3.11
CA GLN A 177 2.38 22.12 -3.06
C GLN A 177 1.88 21.70 -1.67
N VAL A 178 2.55 20.74 -1.02
CA VAL A 178 2.21 20.35 0.37
C VAL A 178 2.38 21.54 1.32
N ARG A 179 3.47 22.30 1.18
CA ARG A 179 3.71 23.50 1.99
C ARG A 179 2.65 24.57 1.74
N GLU A 180 2.30 24.85 0.49
CA GLU A 180 1.28 25.83 0.15
C GLU A 180 -0.10 25.40 0.69
N LEU A 181 -0.44 24.11 0.60
CA LEU A 181 -1.66 23.54 1.17
C LEU A 181 -1.74 23.73 2.69
N VAL A 182 -0.64 23.48 3.40
CA VAL A 182 -0.56 23.73 4.85
C VAL A 182 -0.72 25.22 5.18
N MET A 183 -0.13 26.11 4.39
CA MET A 183 -0.09 27.54 4.70
C MET A 183 -1.36 28.30 4.29
N ARG A 184 -2.02 27.86 3.22
CA ARG A 184 -3.08 28.62 2.53
C ARG A 184 -4.36 27.83 2.31
N GLY A 185 -4.41 26.57 2.73
CA GLY A 185 -5.57 25.70 2.55
C GLY A 185 -5.67 25.10 1.15
N PRO A 186 -6.72 24.30 0.88
CA PRO A 186 -6.90 23.58 -0.38
C PRO A 186 -7.00 24.51 -1.60
N GLU A 187 -7.39 25.77 -1.42
CA GLU A 187 -7.45 26.82 -2.44
C GLU A 187 -6.07 27.14 -3.05
N ALA A 188 -4.98 26.75 -2.38
CA ALA A 188 -3.62 26.91 -2.90
C ALA A 188 -3.31 25.94 -4.06
N LEU A 189 -4.10 24.88 -4.21
CA LEU A 189 -3.99 23.95 -5.34
C LEU A 189 -4.83 24.45 -6.52
N ALA A 190 -4.38 24.13 -7.74
CA ALA A 190 -5.16 24.40 -8.94
C ALA A 190 -6.57 23.78 -8.80
N PRO A 191 -7.65 24.50 -9.19
CA PRO A 191 -9.03 24.04 -9.01
C PRO A 191 -9.29 22.62 -9.53
N GLU A 192 -8.74 22.29 -10.70
CA GLU A 192 -8.89 20.98 -11.33
C GLU A 192 -8.21 19.89 -10.50
N LEU A 193 -7.04 20.19 -9.93
CA LEU A 193 -6.34 19.25 -9.05
C LEU A 193 -7.10 19.08 -7.73
N ARG A 194 -7.56 20.18 -7.13
CA ARG A 194 -8.35 20.16 -5.89
C ARG A 194 -9.61 19.30 -6.04
N GLN A 195 -10.35 19.49 -7.13
CA GLN A 195 -11.53 18.70 -7.47
C GLN A 195 -11.18 17.22 -7.72
N ARG A 196 -10.12 16.94 -8.51
CA ARG A 196 -9.65 15.57 -8.79
C ARG A 196 -9.23 14.83 -7.52
N LEU A 197 -8.67 15.54 -6.55
CA LEU A 197 -8.30 15.00 -5.23
C LEU A 197 -9.48 14.99 -4.24
N SER A 198 -10.66 15.43 -4.68
CA SER A 198 -11.90 15.51 -3.89
C SER A 198 -11.77 16.35 -2.62
N LEU A 199 -10.87 17.34 -2.61
CA LEU A 199 -10.56 18.11 -1.41
C LEU A 199 -11.68 19.09 -1.01
N ASP A 200 -12.60 19.38 -1.92
CA ASP A 200 -13.77 20.24 -1.68
C ASP A 200 -14.85 19.62 -0.79
N THR A 201 -14.82 18.29 -0.63
CA THR A 201 -15.71 17.60 0.32
C THR A 201 -15.05 17.61 1.70
N PRO A 202 -15.71 18.10 2.76
CA PRO A 202 -15.16 18.03 4.11
C PRO A 202 -15.08 16.58 4.60
N LEU A 203 -14.14 16.30 5.51
CA LEU A 203 -14.13 15.04 6.24
C LEU A 203 -15.33 15.00 7.21
N PRO A 204 -15.89 13.81 7.50
CA PRO A 204 -16.78 13.69 8.65
C PRO A 204 -16.06 14.12 9.93
N GLU A 205 -16.72 14.92 10.77
CA GLU A 205 -16.12 15.50 11.98
C GLU A 205 -15.38 14.48 12.86
N PRO A 206 -15.92 13.27 13.15
CA PRO A 206 -15.20 12.29 13.96
C PRO A 206 -13.89 11.81 13.32
N VAL A 207 -13.84 11.71 11.99
CA VAL A 207 -12.64 11.31 11.25
C VAL A 207 -11.61 12.43 11.30
N GLU A 208 -12.02 13.68 11.11
CA GLU A 208 -11.11 14.82 11.21
C GLU A 208 -10.52 14.96 12.61
N GLN A 209 -11.33 14.81 13.67
CA GLN A 209 -10.84 14.87 15.05
C GLN A 209 -9.84 13.74 15.37
N ALA A 210 -10.13 12.51 14.94
CA ALA A 210 -9.18 11.40 15.10
C ALA A 210 -7.86 11.67 14.36
N MET A 211 -7.92 12.21 13.14
CA MET A 211 -6.71 12.59 12.39
C MET A 211 -5.93 13.72 13.08
N ARG A 212 -6.61 14.72 13.65
CA ARG A 212 -5.96 15.81 14.41
C ARG A 212 -5.28 15.28 15.66
N GLN A 213 -5.90 14.36 16.39
CA GLN A 213 -5.30 13.73 17.56
C GLN A 213 -4.04 12.94 17.19
N GLU A 214 -4.08 12.14 16.13
CA GLU A 214 -2.90 11.41 15.68
C GLU A 214 -1.76 12.34 15.24
N GLN A 215 -2.08 13.44 14.56
CA GLN A 215 -1.09 14.46 14.21
C GLN A 215 -0.49 15.11 15.46
N ASP A 216 -1.28 15.34 16.50
CA ASP A 216 -0.80 15.90 17.76
C ASP A 216 0.15 14.93 18.48
N GLU A 217 -0.23 13.66 18.59
CA GLU A 217 0.55 12.59 19.22
C GLU A 217 1.86 12.33 18.47
N ALA A 218 1.82 12.29 17.13
CA ALA A 218 3.02 12.16 16.29
C ALA A 218 4.01 13.33 16.44
N HIS A 219 3.52 14.49 16.90
CA HIS A 219 4.34 15.66 17.19
C HIS A 219 4.49 15.90 18.71
N CYS A 220 4.24 14.89 19.53
CA CYS A 220 4.37 14.90 20.98
C CYS A 220 3.60 16.04 21.68
N GLY A 221 2.50 16.51 21.09
CA GLY A 221 1.74 17.66 21.57
C GLY A 221 2.45 19.02 21.44
N HIS A 222 3.57 19.09 20.71
CA HIS A 222 4.36 20.31 20.54
C HIS A 222 3.97 21.14 19.32
N LEU A 223 3.11 20.61 18.43
CA LEU A 223 2.60 21.37 17.30
C LEU A 223 1.54 22.38 17.79
N PRO A 224 1.54 23.64 17.30
CA PRO A 224 0.42 24.55 17.54
C PRO A 224 -0.91 23.91 17.08
N LYS A 225 -1.96 24.01 17.91
CA LYS A 225 -3.24 23.31 17.65
C LYS A 225 -3.90 23.74 16.34
N GLU A 226 -3.67 24.99 15.95
CA GLU A 226 -4.14 25.58 14.70
C GLU A 226 -3.52 24.92 13.47
N MET A 227 -2.33 24.31 13.61
CA MET A 227 -1.64 23.61 12.53
C MET A 227 -2.13 22.16 12.33
N LEU A 228 -2.86 21.58 13.30
CA LEU A 228 -3.34 20.20 13.19
C LEU A 228 -4.29 20.03 12.00
N GLY A 229 -5.24 20.97 11.82
CA GLY A 229 -6.17 20.94 10.69
C GLY A 229 -5.47 21.01 9.32
N PRO A 230 -4.59 22.00 9.10
CA PRO A 230 -3.74 22.05 7.91
C PRO A 230 -2.91 20.78 7.68
N MET A 231 -2.36 20.14 8.72
CA MET A 231 -1.64 18.87 8.58
C MET A 231 -2.57 17.72 8.14
N VAL A 232 -3.78 17.67 8.69
CA VAL A 232 -4.81 16.70 8.25
C VAL A 232 -5.16 16.90 6.78
N GLN A 233 -5.37 18.14 6.34
CA GLN A 233 -5.63 18.44 4.92
C GLN A 233 -4.45 18.04 4.02
N ALA A 234 -3.22 18.29 4.48
CA ALA A 234 -2.02 17.87 3.76
C ALA A 234 -1.91 16.35 3.62
N GLN A 235 -2.16 15.60 4.69
CA GLN A 235 -2.15 14.14 4.67
C GLN A 235 -3.20 13.61 3.70
N ARG A 236 -4.44 14.12 3.80
CA ARG A 236 -5.55 13.75 2.92
C ARG A 236 -5.25 14.01 1.43
N ALA A 237 -4.66 15.16 1.11
CA ALA A 237 -4.29 15.49 -0.26
C ALA A 237 -3.19 14.58 -0.79
N ARG A 238 -2.21 14.21 0.05
CA ARG A 238 -1.19 13.23 -0.31
C ARG A 238 -1.80 11.85 -0.55
N ASP A 239 -2.65 11.35 0.35
CA ASP A 239 -3.36 10.08 0.18
C ASP A 239 -4.14 10.03 -1.15
N ALA A 240 -4.92 11.08 -1.40
CA ALA A 240 -5.68 11.20 -2.64
C ALA A 240 -4.77 11.24 -3.88
N ARG A 241 -3.62 11.91 -3.80
CA ARG A 241 -2.66 12.01 -4.90
C ARG A 241 -1.96 10.68 -5.17
N LEU A 242 -1.50 9.98 -4.13
CA LEU A 242 -0.90 8.66 -4.23
C LEU A 242 -1.87 7.67 -4.89
N ALA A 243 -3.12 7.65 -4.42
CA ALA A 243 -4.18 6.83 -5.00
C ALA A 243 -4.47 7.18 -6.46
N ASP A 244 -4.59 8.48 -6.78
CA ASP A 244 -4.80 8.96 -8.15
C ASP A 244 -3.66 8.52 -9.07
N ARG A 245 -2.41 8.69 -8.65
CA ARG A 245 -1.25 8.31 -9.48
C ARG A 245 -1.18 6.81 -9.69
N LEU A 246 -1.44 6.01 -8.66
CA LEU A 246 -1.46 4.55 -8.78
C LEU A 246 -2.59 4.08 -9.69
N SER A 247 -3.82 4.60 -9.52
CA SER A 247 -4.97 4.16 -10.31
C SER A 247 -4.84 4.52 -11.79
N ASN A 248 -4.26 5.67 -12.11
CA ASN A 248 -4.06 6.08 -13.51
C ASN A 248 -2.88 5.37 -14.19
N ALA A 249 -1.95 4.81 -13.42
CA ALA A 249 -0.85 4.01 -13.95
C ALA A 249 -1.27 2.56 -14.27
N ASP A 250 -2.49 2.17 -13.91
CA ASP A 250 -3.00 0.84 -14.16
C ASP A 250 -3.33 0.61 -15.65
N THR A 251 -2.50 -0.18 -16.34
CA THR A 251 -2.64 -0.54 -17.75
C THR A 251 -3.35 -1.86 -18.00
N GLY A 252 -4.06 -2.41 -17.00
CA GLY A 252 -4.60 -3.77 -17.11
C GLY A 252 -3.94 -4.76 -16.15
N GLN A 253 -2.88 -4.35 -15.44
CA GLN A 253 -2.07 -5.21 -14.57
C GLN A 253 -2.09 -4.76 -13.09
N GLY A 254 -2.79 -3.67 -12.77
CA GLY A 254 -2.90 -3.14 -11.42
C GLY A 254 -1.68 -2.33 -10.98
N GLY A 255 -1.52 -2.17 -9.67
CA GLY A 255 -0.43 -1.38 -9.12
C GLY A 255 -0.06 -1.76 -7.69
N VAL A 256 1.20 -1.51 -7.34
CA VAL A 256 1.75 -1.63 -5.98
C VAL A 256 2.23 -0.25 -5.54
N LEU A 257 1.87 0.19 -4.34
CA LEU A 257 2.38 1.42 -3.73
C LEU A 257 3.27 1.10 -2.53
N ILE A 258 4.43 1.74 -2.49
CA ILE A 258 5.35 1.79 -1.35
C ILE A 258 5.14 3.11 -0.61
N THR A 259 4.75 3.06 0.67
CA THR A 259 4.36 4.24 1.45
C THR A 259 4.45 4.01 2.95
N GLY A 260 4.47 5.08 3.76
CA GLY A 260 4.40 5.00 5.22
C GLY A 260 3.10 4.38 5.72
N ASN A 261 3.15 3.71 6.88
CA ASN A 261 2.00 3.02 7.48
C ASN A 261 0.76 3.93 7.67
N GLY A 262 0.96 5.24 7.92
CA GLY A 262 -0.14 6.21 8.02
C GLY A 262 -0.95 6.35 6.72
N HIS A 263 -0.28 6.30 5.57
CA HIS A 263 -0.89 6.35 4.24
C HIS A 263 -1.46 5.00 3.81
N ALA A 264 -0.92 3.89 4.33
CA ALA A 264 -1.38 2.54 4.03
C ALA A 264 -2.69 2.13 4.74
N ARG A 265 -3.25 2.97 5.60
CA ARG A 265 -4.44 2.61 6.40
C ARG A 265 -5.70 2.39 5.54
N THR A 266 -6.40 1.29 5.77
CA THR A 266 -7.63 0.93 5.02
C THR A 266 -8.85 1.76 5.37
N ASP A 267 -8.87 2.36 6.55
CA ASP A 267 -10.01 3.14 7.06
C ASP A 267 -10.10 4.55 6.45
N ARG A 268 -8.96 5.15 6.07
CA ARG A 268 -8.92 6.54 5.56
C ARG A 268 -7.79 6.88 4.59
N GLY A 269 -6.74 6.08 4.53
CA GLY A 269 -5.55 6.34 3.71
C GLY A 269 -5.76 6.01 2.23
N VAL A 270 -4.67 5.69 1.55
CA VAL A 270 -4.65 5.34 0.11
C VAL A 270 -5.62 4.21 -0.25
N PRO A 271 -5.75 3.10 0.50
CA PRO A 271 -6.72 2.06 0.15
C PRO A 271 -8.17 2.57 0.11
N ALA A 272 -8.58 3.44 1.04
CA ALA A 272 -9.91 4.04 1.04
C ALA A 272 -10.12 4.95 -0.19
N GLN A 273 -9.09 5.72 -0.57
CA GLN A 273 -9.09 6.55 -1.78
C GLN A 273 -9.19 5.71 -3.06
N LEU A 274 -8.47 4.58 -3.13
CA LEU A 274 -8.53 3.65 -4.25
C LEU A 274 -9.92 3.00 -4.37
N ALA A 275 -10.52 2.59 -3.25
CA ALA A 275 -11.86 2.01 -3.25
C ALA A 275 -12.93 3.00 -3.80
N ALA A 276 -12.77 4.29 -3.50
CA ALA A 276 -13.65 5.34 -4.03
C ALA A 276 -13.38 5.64 -5.52
N ARG A 277 -12.11 5.65 -5.95
CA ARG A 277 -11.69 6.01 -7.32
C ARG A 277 -11.84 4.87 -8.33
N ALA A 278 -11.69 3.63 -7.89
CA ALA A 278 -11.71 2.44 -8.71
C ALA A 278 -12.70 1.39 -8.15
N PRO A 279 -14.01 1.71 -8.12
CA PRO A 279 -15.01 0.84 -7.53
C PRO A 279 -15.02 -0.56 -8.19
N GLY A 280 -15.12 -1.60 -7.36
CA GLY A 280 -15.09 -2.99 -7.80
C GLY A 280 -13.70 -3.54 -8.13
N LYS A 281 -12.63 -2.77 -7.91
CA LYS A 281 -11.26 -3.28 -7.95
C LYS A 281 -10.82 -3.67 -6.55
N ASP A 282 -10.33 -4.89 -6.38
CA ASP A 282 -9.83 -5.37 -5.09
C ASP A 282 -8.56 -4.61 -4.70
N VAL A 283 -8.55 -4.08 -3.47
CA VAL A 283 -7.40 -3.40 -2.87
C VAL A 283 -6.97 -4.20 -1.66
N ARG A 284 -5.66 -4.40 -1.48
CA ARG A 284 -5.08 -5.02 -0.28
C ARG A 284 -4.02 -4.12 0.33
N SER A 285 -4.07 -3.97 1.65
CA SER A 285 -3.06 -3.24 2.41
C SER A 285 -2.30 -4.15 3.37
N VAL A 286 -0.97 -4.00 3.39
CA VAL A 286 -0.09 -4.67 4.34
C VAL A 286 0.61 -3.61 5.18
N GLY A 287 0.39 -3.62 6.49
CA GLY A 287 1.16 -2.82 7.44
C GLY A 287 2.39 -3.59 7.91
N LEU A 288 3.59 -3.05 7.68
CA LEU A 288 4.82 -3.59 8.25
C LEU A 288 5.09 -2.87 9.57
N LEU A 289 4.92 -3.58 10.69
CA LEU A 289 4.93 -2.99 12.03
C LEU A 289 6.08 -3.57 12.85
N GLU A 290 6.79 -2.69 13.57
CA GLU A 290 7.78 -3.13 14.54
C GLU A 290 7.10 -3.73 15.77
N VAL A 291 7.72 -4.75 16.35
CA VAL A 291 7.28 -5.31 17.62
C VAL A 291 7.56 -4.34 18.78
N ASP A 292 6.65 -4.27 19.75
CA ASP A 292 6.81 -3.50 20.98
C ASP A 292 6.68 -4.48 22.16
N PRO A 293 7.67 -4.58 23.06
CA PRO A 293 7.61 -5.48 24.21
C PRO A 293 6.41 -5.23 25.15
N LYS A 294 5.72 -4.10 25.04
CA LYS A 294 4.51 -3.77 25.79
C LYS A 294 3.22 -4.24 25.10
N LEU A 295 3.29 -4.67 23.84
CA LEU A 295 2.15 -5.08 23.02
C LEU A 295 2.31 -6.56 22.61
N PRO A 296 1.96 -7.51 23.48
CA PRO A 296 2.19 -8.93 23.24
C PRO A 296 1.29 -9.52 22.14
N GLU A 297 0.11 -8.96 21.91
CA GLU A 297 -0.88 -9.48 20.97
C GLU A 297 -1.14 -8.52 19.80
N PRO A 298 -1.47 -9.02 18.59
CA PRO A 298 -1.74 -8.16 17.43
C PRO A 298 -2.86 -7.14 17.67
N ALA A 299 -3.86 -7.50 18.47
CA ALA A 299 -4.99 -6.61 18.78
C ALA A 299 -4.56 -5.37 19.59
N ASP A 300 -3.49 -5.46 20.39
CA ASP A 300 -3.02 -4.37 21.25
C ASP A 300 -2.50 -3.17 20.42
N TYR A 301 -2.06 -3.42 19.19
CA TYR A 301 -1.56 -2.40 18.27
C TYR A 301 -2.65 -1.49 17.71
N ALA A 302 -3.92 -1.90 17.73
CA ALA A 302 -5.01 -1.10 17.16
C ALA A 302 -5.12 0.30 17.83
N ALA A 303 -4.81 0.37 19.13
CA ALA A 303 -4.81 1.61 19.89
C ALA A 303 -3.78 2.63 19.37
N SER A 304 -2.61 2.17 18.89
CA SER A 304 -1.58 3.03 18.28
C SER A 304 -2.04 3.67 16.96
N PHE A 305 -3.14 3.18 16.38
CA PHE A 305 -3.79 3.76 15.20
C PHE A 305 -5.10 4.48 15.54
N GLY A 306 -5.44 4.64 16.83
CA GLY A 306 -6.71 5.23 17.25
C GLY A 306 -7.92 4.47 16.72
N ALA A 307 -7.79 3.16 16.49
CA ALA A 307 -8.78 2.33 15.82
C ALA A 307 -9.23 1.15 16.71
N GLN A 308 -10.42 0.61 16.45
CA GLN A 308 -10.94 -0.58 17.15
C GLN A 308 -10.26 -1.88 16.69
N SER A 309 -9.72 -1.87 15.48
CA SER A 309 -8.93 -2.95 14.89
C SER A 309 -7.78 -2.35 14.10
N LEU A 310 -6.72 -3.13 13.86
CA LEU A 310 -5.63 -2.73 12.97
C LEU A 310 -6.19 -2.27 11.60
N PRO A 311 -5.83 -1.07 11.09
CA PRO A 311 -6.40 -0.54 9.86
C PRO A 311 -5.66 -1.05 8.61
N PHE A 312 -5.45 -2.37 8.51
CA PHE A 312 -4.79 -3.04 7.39
C PHE A 312 -5.53 -4.34 7.06
N ASP A 313 -5.33 -4.91 5.86
CA ASP A 313 -5.82 -6.28 5.59
C ASP A 313 -4.90 -7.30 6.28
N TYR A 314 -3.60 -7.06 6.22
CA TYR A 314 -2.58 -7.87 6.86
C TYR A 314 -1.59 -7.00 7.61
N VAL A 315 -1.03 -7.55 8.68
CA VAL A 315 0.12 -6.98 9.38
C VAL A 315 1.25 -7.98 9.41
N TRP A 316 2.47 -7.55 9.06
CA TRP A 316 3.68 -8.34 9.24
C TRP A 316 4.55 -7.68 10.29
N PHE A 317 4.80 -8.41 11.38
CA PHE A 317 5.61 -7.91 12.49
C PHE A 317 7.10 -8.12 12.25
N THR A 318 7.90 -7.10 12.50
CA THR A 318 9.37 -7.09 12.35
C THR A 318 10.05 -6.69 13.66
N PRO A 319 11.36 -6.96 13.85
CA PRO A 319 12.10 -6.41 14.96
C PRO A 319 12.12 -4.88 14.92
N ALA A 320 12.35 -4.24 16.06
CA ALA A 320 12.36 -2.78 16.14
C ALA A 320 13.74 -2.19 15.86
N MET A 321 13.74 -1.01 15.25
CA MET A 321 14.90 -0.13 15.22
C MET A 321 14.93 0.75 16.48
N PRO A 322 16.12 1.08 17.01
CA PRO A 322 16.24 2.08 18.06
C PRO A 322 15.52 3.36 17.66
N MET A 323 14.69 3.88 18.56
CA MET A 323 14.02 5.15 18.38
C MET A 323 14.91 6.23 19.00
N GLU A 324 15.53 7.08 18.18
CA GLU A 324 15.99 8.38 18.69
C GLU A 324 14.76 9.15 19.15
N ASP A 325 14.83 9.83 20.32
CA ASP A 325 13.69 10.59 20.86
C ASP A 325 13.17 11.58 19.80
N PRO A 326 12.01 11.30 19.18
CA PRO A 326 11.49 12.13 18.10
C PRO A 326 11.02 13.49 18.62
N CYS A 327 10.66 13.57 19.90
CA CYS A 327 10.24 14.80 20.56
C CYS A 327 11.44 15.70 20.88
N ALA A 328 12.61 15.13 21.20
CA ALA A 328 13.82 15.91 21.48
C ALA A 328 14.26 16.77 20.29
N ALA A 329 14.07 16.31 19.07
CA ALA A 329 14.36 17.10 17.86
C ALA A 329 13.37 18.26 17.68
N LEU A 330 12.09 18.06 18.05
CA LEU A 330 11.04 19.07 17.96
C LEU A 330 11.22 20.19 19.01
N LEU A 331 11.69 19.84 20.22
CA LEU A 331 11.98 20.77 21.31
C LEU A 331 13.14 21.74 21.00
N LYS A 332 14.02 21.40 20.06
CA LYS A 332 15.15 22.24 19.65
C LYS A 332 14.77 23.35 18.67
N ARG A 333 13.54 23.36 18.13
CA ARG A 333 13.08 24.45 17.23
C ARG A 333 12.63 25.64 18.09
N PRO A 334 13.24 26.83 17.95
CA PRO A 334 12.83 27.98 18.75
C PRO A 334 11.35 28.28 18.47
N LYS A 335 10.56 28.44 19.54
CA LYS A 335 9.21 29.01 19.46
C LYS A 335 9.37 30.40 18.82
N LYS A 336 8.96 30.54 17.57
CA LYS A 336 8.84 31.86 16.93
C LYS A 336 7.52 32.49 17.33
#